data_AF-A0A5K6CU21-F1
#
_entry.id   AF-A0A5K6CU21-F1
#
_cell.length_a   1.000
_cell.length_b   1.000
_cell.length_c   1.000
_cell.angle_alpha   90.00
_cell.angle_beta   90.00
_cell.angle_gamma   90.00
#
_symmetry.space_group_name_H-M   'P 1'
#
loop_
_entity.id
_entity.type
_entity.pdbx_description
1 polymer ?
#
loop_
_entity_poly.entity_id
_entity_poly.type
_entity_poly.pdbx_seq_one_letter_code
_entity_poly.pdbx_strand_id
1 'polypeptide(L)'
;MRVFLLTLIALALTACSKPYDKYIGYWKLENSTSPRILSIYKEGKETYLVNDNILAEKDFFGNKKTGTVLEKKEKELGVNNGLTVIPFNLSEDGKTLRIGDKMYTKISEEEVKTTLKNKEDCTNLRAKYQEESNSFNLFAKGTEKQKQDQVKEKYINLQKQIPDCKFYIANAY
;
A
#
# COMPACT_ATOMS: atom_id res chain seq x y z
N MET A 1 -53.66 -24.10 24.98
CA MET A 1 -53.33 -22.67 24.74
C MET A 1 -51.84 -22.49 24.99
N ARG A 2 -51.13 -21.86 24.03
CA ARG A 2 -49.73 -21.38 24.01
C ARG A 2 -48.91 -21.97 22.85
N VAL A 3 -49.17 -21.42 21.66
CA VAL A 3 -48.22 -21.42 20.54
C VAL A 3 -47.21 -20.32 20.83
N PHE A 4 -45.95 -20.67 21.08
CA PHE A 4 -44.84 -19.72 21.16
C PHE A 4 -44.27 -19.53 19.75
N LEU A 5 -44.76 -18.52 19.03
CA LEU A 5 -44.15 -17.99 17.82
C LEU A 5 -43.16 -16.90 18.21
N LEU A 6 -41.93 -17.29 18.52
CA LEU A 6 -40.77 -16.40 18.61
C LEU A 6 -40.31 -16.08 17.19
N THR A 7 -40.94 -15.07 16.57
CA THR A 7 -40.42 -14.43 15.37
C THR A 7 -39.22 -13.57 15.76
N LEU A 8 -38.02 -14.12 15.60
CA LEU A 8 -36.78 -13.33 15.59
C LEU A 8 -36.81 -12.45 14.34
N ILE A 9 -37.36 -11.25 14.47
CA ILE A 9 -37.09 -10.16 13.54
C ILE A 9 -35.67 -9.71 13.87
N ALA A 10 -34.69 -10.34 13.23
CA ALA A 10 -33.34 -9.79 13.17
C ALA A 10 -33.47 -8.43 12.46
N LEU A 11 -33.41 -7.35 13.25
CA LEU A 11 -33.26 -6.01 12.71
C LEU A 11 -32.01 -6.01 11.83
N ALA A 12 -32.22 -6.09 10.52
CA ALA A 12 -31.26 -5.63 9.54
C ALA A 12 -31.17 -4.10 9.71
N LEU A 13 -30.38 -3.66 10.70
CA LEU A 13 -29.70 -2.38 10.67
C LEU A 13 -28.64 -2.44 9.56
N THR A 14 -29.08 -2.64 8.31
CA THR A 14 -28.36 -2.05 7.20
C THR A 14 -28.54 -0.56 7.40
N ALA A 15 -27.63 0.07 8.15
CA ALA A 15 -27.43 1.50 8.00
C ALA A 15 -27.48 1.78 6.50
N CYS A 16 -28.25 2.78 6.06
CA CYS A 16 -28.22 3.28 4.70
C CYS A 16 -26.84 3.90 4.42
N SER A 17 -25.78 3.10 4.51
CA SER A 17 -24.48 3.43 3.98
C SER A 17 -24.67 3.64 2.50
N LYS A 18 -24.03 4.67 1.98
CA LYS A 18 -24.11 4.93 0.55
C LYS A 18 -23.55 3.71 -0.17
N PRO A 19 -24.05 3.38 -1.38
CA PRO A 19 -23.60 2.20 -2.11
C PRO A 19 -22.07 2.19 -2.33
N TYR A 20 -21.43 3.34 -2.25
CA TYR A 20 -19.99 3.55 -2.43
C TYR A 20 -19.16 3.43 -1.14
N ASP A 21 -19.76 3.46 0.05
CA ASP A 21 -19.00 3.41 1.31
C ASP A 21 -18.29 2.05 1.50
N LYS A 22 -18.77 0.99 0.81
CA LYS A 22 -18.12 -0.33 0.78
C LYS A 22 -16.67 -0.32 0.28
N TYR A 23 -16.31 0.66 -0.55
CA TYR A 23 -14.96 0.82 -1.11
C TYR A 23 -13.98 1.46 -0.12
N ILE A 24 -14.47 2.15 0.91
CA ILE A 24 -13.63 2.85 1.87
C ILE A 24 -12.71 1.85 2.60
N GLY A 25 -11.44 2.24 2.74
CA GLY A 25 -10.42 1.48 3.42
C GLY A 25 -9.12 1.42 2.64
N TYR A 26 -8.29 0.44 3.01
CA TYR A 26 -6.95 0.23 2.48
C TYR A 26 -6.89 -1.07 1.70
N TRP A 27 -6.17 -1.03 0.58
CA TRP A 27 -6.17 -2.07 -0.44
C TRP A 27 -4.72 -2.35 -0.85
N LYS A 28 -4.21 -3.51 -0.46
CA LYS A 28 -2.84 -3.94 -0.78
C LYS A 28 -2.80 -4.58 -2.16
N LEU A 29 -1.90 -4.11 -3.01
CA LEU A 29 -1.71 -4.69 -4.35
C LEU A 29 -1.12 -6.10 -4.23
N GLU A 30 -1.76 -7.05 -4.91
CA GLU A 30 -1.31 -8.44 -4.99
C GLU A 30 -0.21 -8.60 -6.04
N ASN A 31 0.66 -9.61 -5.86
CA ASN A 31 1.71 -9.99 -6.81
C ASN A 31 2.66 -8.86 -7.23
N SER A 32 2.93 -7.90 -6.33
CA SER A 32 3.88 -6.80 -6.60
C SER A 32 5.24 -7.06 -5.97
N THR A 33 6.31 -6.70 -6.68
CA THR A 33 7.69 -6.79 -6.17
C THR A 33 8.03 -5.67 -5.18
N SER A 34 7.16 -4.68 -5.03
CA SER A 34 7.27 -3.61 -4.04
C SER A 34 5.90 -3.37 -3.44
N PRO A 35 5.79 -3.21 -2.11
CA PRO A 35 4.51 -3.02 -1.47
C PRO A 35 3.84 -1.76 -2.03
N ARG A 36 2.55 -1.87 -2.32
CA ARG A 36 1.69 -0.75 -2.70
C ARG A 36 0.39 -0.88 -1.95
N ILE A 37 -0.01 0.20 -1.30
CA ILE A 37 -1.27 0.28 -0.57
C ILE A 37 -2.06 1.45 -1.14
N LEU A 38 -3.18 1.12 -1.76
CA LEU A 38 -4.17 2.08 -2.21
C LEU A 38 -5.10 2.44 -1.04
N SER A 39 -5.47 3.70 -0.90
CA SER A 39 -6.46 4.16 0.09
C SER A 39 -7.64 4.79 -0.63
N ILE A 40 -8.85 4.38 -0.28
CA ILE A 40 -10.09 5.02 -0.71
C ILE A 40 -10.72 5.65 0.52
N TYR A 41 -10.98 6.95 0.44
CA TYR A 41 -11.53 7.73 1.54
C TYR A 41 -12.54 8.74 1.02
N LYS A 42 -13.27 9.34 1.96
CA LYS A 42 -14.32 10.30 1.68
C LYS A 42 -13.90 11.68 2.15
N GLU A 43 -14.12 12.67 1.31
CA GLU A 43 -13.95 14.08 1.65
C GLU A 43 -15.34 14.75 1.65
N GLY A 44 -15.76 15.22 2.82
CA GLY A 44 -17.12 15.72 3.00
C GLY A 44 -18.20 14.63 2.83
N LYS A 45 -19.36 15.01 2.30
CA LYS A 45 -20.54 14.12 2.23
C LYS A 45 -20.64 13.29 0.96
N GLU A 46 -20.07 13.76 -0.14
CA GLU A 46 -20.30 13.17 -1.47
C GLU A 46 -19.04 12.84 -2.26
N THR A 47 -17.86 13.36 -1.88
CA THR A 47 -16.65 13.18 -2.68
C THR A 47 -15.89 11.96 -2.18
N TYR A 48 -15.57 11.04 -3.09
CA TYR A 48 -14.71 9.90 -2.82
C TYR A 48 -13.38 10.13 -3.54
N LEU A 49 -12.28 9.90 -2.85
CA LEU A 49 -10.95 10.04 -3.41
C LEU A 49 -10.19 8.73 -3.28
N VAL A 50 -9.26 8.52 -4.20
CA VAL A 50 -8.28 7.45 -4.16
C VAL A 50 -6.87 8.01 -4.09
N ASN A 51 -6.07 7.54 -3.13
CA ASN A 51 -4.62 7.60 -3.22
C ASN A 51 -4.13 6.24 -3.68
N ASP A 52 -3.58 6.15 -4.90
CA ASP A 52 -3.15 4.88 -5.51
C ASP A 52 -1.91 4.25 -4.84
N ASN A 53 -1.17 5.00 -4.01
CA ASN A 53 -0.12 4.44 -3.18
C ASN A 53 0.24 5.36 -2.01
N ILE A 54 -0.21 5.03 -0.79
CA ILE A 54 0.10 5.79 0.43
C ILE A 54 1.57 5.64 0.88
N LEU A 55 2.31 4.67 0.32
CA LEU A 55 3.74 4.47 0.62
C LEU A 55 4.65 5.40 -0.20
N ALA A 56 4.07 6.17 -1.12
CA ALA A 56 4.76 7.17 -1.93
C ALA A 56 4.23 8.56 -1.57
N GLU A 57 5.11 9.41 -1.02
CA GLU A 57 4.77 10.79 -0.65
C GLU A 57 4.57 11.71 -1.86
N LYS A 58 5.24 11.38 -2.97
CA LYS A 58 5.28 12.17 -4.19
C LYS A 58 4.68 11.43 -5.37
N ASP A 59 4.06 12.19 -6.28
CA ASP A 59 3.66 11.70 -7.59
C ASP A 59 4.87 11.51 -8.52
N PHE A 60 4.62 11.11 -9.77
CA PHE A 60 5.67 10.92 -10.78
C PHE A 60 6.44 12.22 -11.10
N PHE A 61 5.86 13.39 -10.85
CA PHE A 61 6.44 14.70 -11.10
C PHE A 61 7.13 15.30 -9.86
N GLY A 62 7.12 14.59 -8.72
CA GLY A 62 7.74 15.03 -7.48
C GLY A 62 6.86 15.92 -6.61
N ASN A 63 5.60 16.14 -6.98
CA ASN A 63 4.65 16.93 -6.18
C ASN A 63 4.08 16.09 -5.04
N LYS A 64 3.67 16.75 -3.96
CA LYS A 64 2.92 16.08 -2.88
C LYS A 64 1.69 15.40 -3.48
N LYS A 65 1.57 14.11 -3.24
CA LYS A 65 0.47 13.32 -3.78
C LYS A 65 -0.85 13.70 -3.12
N THR A 66 -1.81 14.13 -3.93
CA THR A 66 -3.21 14.36 -3.51
C THR A 66 -4.09 13.20 -4.00
N GLY A 67 -5.22 12.96 -3.34
CA GLY A 67 -6.16 11.97 -3.83
C GLY A 67 -6.74 12.35 -5.19
N THR A 68 -7.02 11.37 -6.03
CA THR A 68 -7.77 11.53 -7.27
C THR A 68 -9.25 11.35 -6.98
N VAL A 69 -10.10 12.28 -7.43
CA VAL A 69 -11.56 12.16 -7.29
C VAL A 69 -12.03 10.96 -8.11
N LEU A 70 -12.82 10.09 -7.47
CA LEU A 70 -13.45 8.95 -8.11
C LEU A 70 -14.76 9.38 -8.76
N GLU A 71 -15.00 8.88 -9.96
CA GLU A 71 -16.28 9.03 -10.63
C GLU A 71 -17.29 8.02 -10.08
N LYS A 72 -18.53 8.48 -9.92
CA LYS A 72 -19.67 7.65 -9.53
C LYS A 72 -20.41 7.23 -10.80
N LYS A 73 -20.52 5.94 -11.05
CA LYS A 73 -21.34 5.40 -12.12
C LYS A 73 -22.30 4.36 -11.56
N GLU A 74 -23.59 4.66 -11.60
CA GLU A 74 -24.68 3.82 -11.07
C GLU A 74 -24.51 3.46 -9.58
N LYS A 75 -23.88 2.32 -9.28
CA LYS A 75 -23.61 1.82 -7.91
C LYS A 75 -22.13 1.50 -7.69
N GLU A 76 -21.27 1.93 -8.60
CA GLU A 76 -19.84 1.67 -8.62
C GLU A 76 -19.01 2.96 -8.63
N LEU A 77 -17.81 2.87 -8.08
CA LEU A 77 -16.79 3.90 -8.25
C LEU A 77 -15.88 3.54 -9.42
N GLY A 78 -15.24 4.55 -10.01
CA GLY A 78 -14.20 4.34 -11.01
C GLY A 78 -13.23 5.51 -11.04
N VAL A 79 -12.08 5.30 -11.67
CA VAL A 79 -11.10 6.36 -11.91
C VAL A 79 -11.12 6.74 -13.39
N ASN A 80 -11.22 8.03 -13.67
CA ASN A 80 -11.10 8.53 -15.03
C ASN A 80 -9.63 8.74 -15.39
N ASN A 81 -9.18 8.13 -16.48
CA ASN A 81 -7.81 8.23 -16.97
C ASN A 81 -7.63 9.23 -18.14
N GLY A 82 -8.64 10.06 -18.42
CA GLY A 82 -8.70 11.01 -19.53
C GLY A 82 -9.30 10.45 -20.82
N LEU A 83 -9.45 9.11 -20.94
CA LEU A 83 -10.05 8.44 -22.10
C LEU A 83 -11.35 7.71 -21.73
N THR A 84 -11.38 7.08 -20.56
CA THR A 84 -12.52 6.31 -20.07
C THR A 84 -12.50 6.22 -18.54
N VAL A 85 -13.60 5.75 -17.97
CA VAL A 85 -13.71 5.42 -16.54
C VAL A 85 -13.33 3.96 -16.36
N ILE A 86 -12.24 3.72 -15.63
CA ILE A 86 -11.84 2.37 -15.22
C ILE A 86 -12.63 2.01 -13.97
N PRO A 87 -13.52 0.99 -14.01
CA PRO A 87 -14.39 0.64 -12.89
C PRO A 87 -13.63 -0.02 -11.75
N PHE A 88 -14.10 0.21 -10.53
CA PHE A 88 -13.64 -0.45 -9.32
C PHE A 88 -14.57 -1.62 -9.03
N ASN A 89 -14.15 -2.82 -9.44
CA ASN A 89 -14.93 -4.04 -9.27
C ASN A 89 -14.63 -4.63 -7.88
N LEU A 90 -15.60 -4.55 -6.98
CA LEU A 90 -15.48 -5.10 -5.63
C LEU A 90 -16.14 -6.49 -5.59
N SER A 91 -15.44 -7.47 -5.01
CA SER A 91 -16.02 -8.80 -4.76
C SER A 91 -17.23 -8.70 -3.83
N GLU A 92 -18.13 -9.68 -3.91
CA GLU A 92 -19.35 -9.72 -3.09
C GLU A 92 -19.05 -9.72 -1.57
N ASP A 93 -17.96 -10.36 -1.16
CA ASP A 93 -17.50 -10.39 0.23
C ASP A 93 -16.79 -9.10 0.68
N GLY A 94 -16.57 -8.14 -0.23
CA GLY A 94 -15.91 -6.87 0.05
C GLY A 94 -14.42 -6.97 0.36
N LYS A 95 -13.76 -8.11 0.09
CA LYS A 95 -12.35 -8.34 0.44
C LYS A 95 -11.38 -8.12 -0.72
N THR A 96 -11.86 -8.21 -1.96
CA THR A 96 -11.04 -8.09 -3.16
C THR A 96 -11.53 -6.95 -4.03
N LEU A 97 -10.62 -6.06 -4.41
CA LEU A 97 -10.87 -4.96 -5.33
C LEU A 97 -10.06 -5.19 -6.63
N ARG A 98 -10.72 -5.12 -7.78
CA ARG A 98 -10.06 -5.14 -9.10
C ARG A 98 -10.21 -3.80 -9.80
N ILE A 99 -9.08 -3.28 -10.29
CA ILE A 99 -9.00 -2.05 -11.07
C ILE A 99 -8.17 -2.35 -12.31
N GLY A 100 -8.82 -2.50 -13.46
CA GLY A 100 -8.18 -3.04 -14.66
C GLY A 100 -7.67 -4.47 -14.42
N ASP A 101 -6.39 -4.70 -14.70
CA ASP A 101 -5.68 -5.97 -14.49
C ASP A 101 -5.16 -6.17 -13.06
N LYS A 102 -5.18 -5.12 -12.24
CA LYS A 102 -4.66 -5.15 -10.87
C LYS A 102 -5.68 -5.69 -9.89
N MET A 103 -5.21 -6.54 -9.00
CA MET A 103 -5.98 -7.11 -7.90
C MET A 103 -5.43 -6.61 -6.57
N TYR A 104 -6.33 -6.21 -5.69
CA TYR A 104 -6.00 -5.72 -4.36
C TYR A 104 -6.81 -6.46 -3.30
N THR A 105 -6.19 -6.72 -2.15
CA THR A 105 -6.85 -7.28 -0.98
C THR A 105 -7.05 -6.20 0.07
N LYS A 106 -8.23 -6.19 0.71
CA LYS A 106 -8.53 -5.28 1.81
C LYS A 106 -7.66 -5.60 3.02
N ILE A 107 -7.01 -4.59 3.58
CA ILE A 107 -6.12 -4.74 4.75
C ILE A 107 -6.59 -3.87 5.92
N SER A 108 -6.16 -4.22 7.13
CA SER A 108 -6.50 -3.48 8.34
C SER A 108 -5.61 -2.23 8.53
N GLU A 109 -6.04 -1.31 9.40
CA GLU A 109 -5.24 -0.14 9.76
C GLU A 109 -3.93 -0.51 10.47
N GLU A 110 -3.92 -1.59 11.25
CA GLU A 110 -2.72 -2.09 11.92
C GLU A 110 -1.69 -2.61 10.91
N GLU A 111 -2.14 -3.32 9.87
CA GLU A 111 -1.24 -3.74 8.78
C GLU A 111 -0.66 -2.52 8.07
N VAL A 112 -1.49 -1.51 7.78
CA VAL A 112 -1.04 -0.25 7.17
C VAL A 112 0.02 0.45 8.02
N LYS A 113 -0.22 0.61 9.33
CA LYS A 113 0.73 1.24 10.27
C LYS A 113 2.06 0.47 10.29
N THR A 114 1.99 -0.86 10.30
CA THR A 114 3.17 -1.72 10.26
C THR A 114 3.94 -1.56 8.95
N THR A 115 3.27 -1.55 7.80
CA THR A 115 3.92 -1.36 6.50
C THR A 115 4.56 0.04 6.37
N LEU A 116 3.88 1.08 6.85
CA LEU A 116 4.44 2.45 6.87
C LEU A 116 5.70 2.52 7.73
N LYS A 117 5.68 1.90 8.91
CA LYS A 117 6.86 1.82 9.78
C LYS A 117 8.01 1.05 9.11
N ASN A 118 7.75 -0.09 8.50
CA ASN A 118 8.77 -0.85 7.77
C ASN A 118 9.38 -0.03 6.62
N LYS A 119 8.54 0.74 5.90
CA LYS A 119 8.99 1.64 4.84
C LYS A 119 9.90 2.75 5.37
N GLU A 120 9.57 3.34 6.52
CA GLU A 120 10.40 4.35 7.19
C GLU A 120 11.72 3.75 7.65
N ASP A 121 11.68 2.63 8.39
CA ASP A 121 12.86 1.93 8.90
C ASP A 121 13.80 1.52 7.75
N CYS A 122 13.25 1.04 6.63
CA CYS A 122 14.02 0.73 5.42
C CYS A 122 14.63 1.97 4.76
N THR A 123 13.92 3.09 4.74
CA THR A 123 14.42 4.36 4.19
C THR A 123 15.59 4.88 5.03
N ASN A 124 15.47 4.80 6.36
CA ASN A 124 16.54 5.15 7.28
C ASN A 124 17.75 4.22 7.15
N LEU A 125 17.53 2.91 7.01
CA LEU A 125 18.60 1.94 6.79
C LEU A 125 19.36 2.22 5.48
N ARG A 126 18.63 2.53 4.40
CA ARG A 126 19.22 2.92 3.12
C ARG A 126 20.07 4.18 3.25
N ALA A 127 19.57 5.21 3.95
CA ALA A 127 20.31 6.45 4.16
C ALA A 127 21.63 6.20 4.91
N LYS A 128 21.61 5.39 5.98
CA LYS A 128 22.81 4.99 6.73
C LYS A 128 23.81 4.22 5.86
N TYR A 129 23.33 3.29 5.02
CA TYR A 129 24.19 2.59 4.08
C TYR A 129 24.82 3.55 3.06
N GLN A 130 24.04 4.48 2.49
CA GLN A 130 24.55 5.47 1.55
C GLN A 130 25.63 6.34 2.20
N GLU A 131 25.42 6.80 3.44
CA GLU A 131 26.42 7.55 4.18
C GLU A 131 27.72 6.76 4.39
N GLU A 132 27.63 5.51 4.87
CA GLU A 132 28.82 4.66 5.09
C GLU A 132 29.51 4.25 3.75
N SER A 133 28.75 4.10 2.67
CA SER A 133 29.27 3.65 1.37
C SER A 133 29.75 4.77 0.46
N ASN A 134 29.43 6.03 0.75
CA ASN A 134 29.88 7.19 -0.03
C ASN A 134 31.42 7.29 -0.10
N SER A 135 32.14 6.77 0.90
CA SER A 135 33.60 6.76 0.94
C SER A 135 34.23 5.47 0.39
N PHE A 136 33.44 4.56 -0.19
CA PHE A 136 34.00 3.31 -0.69
C PHE A 136 34.88 3.56 -1.92
N ASN A 137 36.13 3.10 -1.83
CA ASN A 137 37.02 3.01 -2.97
C ASN A 137 36.56 1.90 -3.91
N LEU A 138 36.16 2.28 -5.13
CA LEU A 138 35.73 1.36 -6.20
C LEU A 138 36.82 0.37 -6.62
N PHE A 139 38.09 0.70 -6.38
CA PHE A 139 39.26 -0.11 -6.73
C PHE A 139 39.91 -0.76 -5.51
N ALA A 140 39.21 -0.81 -4.38
CA ALA A 140 39.71 -1.42 -3.15
C ALA A 140 40.18 -2.86 -3.38
N LYS A 141 41.31 -3.21 -2.78
CA LYS A 141 41.90 -4.57 -2.80
C LYS A 141 42.33 -4.98 -1.40
N GLY A 142 42.55 -6.28 -1.21
CA GLY A 142 43.03 -6.83 0.05
C GLY A 142 42.14 -6.46 1.24
N THR A 143 42.75 -5.93 2.29
CA THR A 143 42.08 -5.58 3.55
C THR A 143 41.03 -4.49 3.41
N GLU A 144 41.19 -3.55 2.46
CA GLU A 144 40.20 -2.50 2.23
C GLU A 144 38.92 -3.08 1.61
N LYS A 145 39.05 -3.96 0.60
CA LYS A 145 37.90 -4.67 0.00
C LYS A 145 37.15 -5.47 1.07
N GLN A 146 37.87 -6.22 1.90
CA GLN A 146 37.28 -7.00 2.99
C GLN A 146 36.46 -6.14 3.97
N LYS A 147 36.95 -4.95 4.33
CA LYS A 147 36.20 -4.01 5.18
C LYS A 147 34.92 -3.50 4.52
N GLN A 148 35.00 -3.13 3.24
CA GLN A 148 33.81 -2.70 2.50
C GLN A 148 32.78 -3.83 2.36
N ASP A 149 33.23 -5.06 2.14
CA ASP A 149 32.38 -6.24 2.03
C ASP A 149 31.70 -6.60 3.36
N GLN A 150 32.40 -6.47 4.50
CA GLN A 150 31.80 -6.61 5.83
C GLN A 150 30.68 -5.58 6.06
N VAL A 151 30.87 -4.33 5.64
CA VAL A 151 29.83 -3.29 5.74
C VAL A 151 28.64 -3.67 4.86
N LYS A 152 28.86 -4.08 3.60
CA LYS A 152 27.77 -4.54 2.71
C LYS A 152 26.99 -5.71 3.32
N GLU A 153 27.69 -6.73 3.85
CA GLU A 153 27.06 -7.88 4.51
C GLU A 153 26.23 -7.48 5.73
N LYS A 154 26.75 -6.59 6.59
CA LYS A 154 26.00 -6.00 7.71
C LYS A 154 24.68 -5.41 7.23
N TYR A 155 24.69 -4.58 6.19
CA TYR A 155 23.48 -3.93 5.68
C TYR A 155 22.53 -4.90 4.95
N ILE A 156 23.05 -5.92 4.27
CA ILE A 156 22.23 -7.01 3.70
C ILE A 156 21.49 -7.75 4.82
N ASN A 157 22.16 -8.05 5.94
CA ASN A 157 21.53 -8.74 7.06
C ASN A 157 20.51 -7.86 7.80
N LEU A 158 20.80 -6.58 8.00
CA LEU A 158 19.83 -5.62 8.55
C LEU A 158 18.60 -5.46 7.64
N GLN A 159 18.80 -5.42 6.31
CA GLN A 159 17.72 -5.31 5.33
C GLN A 159 16.74 -6.49 5.45
N LYS A 160 17.24 -7.73 5.63
CA LYS A 160 16.41 -8.94 5.78
C LYS A 160 15.52 -8.94 7.02
N GLN A 161 15.84 -8.13 8.03
CA GLN A 161 15.05 -8.03 9.27
C GLN A 161 13.85 -7.10 9.11
N ILE A 162 13.78 -6.32 8.04
CA ILE A 162 12.70 -5.37 7.78
C ILE A 162 11.85 -5.93 6.62
N PRO A 163 10.59 -6.33 6.87
CA PRO A 163 9.70 -6.81 5.81
C PRO A 163 9.57 -5.79 4.67
N ASP A 164 9.54 -6.31 3.44
CA ASP A 164 9.46 -5.52 2.20
C ASP A 164 10.59 -4.50 1.97
N CYS A 165 11.68 -4.56 2.74
CA CYS A 165 12.84 -3.69 2.55
C CYS A 165 13.77 -4.24 1.47
N LYS A 166 13.89 -3.51 0.36
CA LYS A 166 14.81 -3.86 -0.72
C LYS A 166 15.43 -2.61 -1.33
N PHE A 167 16.73 -2.44 -1.15
CA PHE A 167 17.54 -1.47 -1.86
C PHE A 167 18.85 -2.11 -2.32
N TYR A 168 19.40 -1.57 -3.41
CA TYR A 168 20.61 -2.11 -4.01
C TYR A 168 21.82 -1.91 -3.09
N ILE A 169 22.52 -3.01 -2.83
CA ILE A 169 23.84 -3.06 -2.20
C ILE A 169 24.70 -3.83 -3.20
N ALA A 170 25.76 -3.22 -3.72
CA ALA A 170 26.63 -3.89 -4.69
C ALA A 170 27.26 -5.11 -4.02
N ASN A 171 26.92 -6.32 -4.47
CA ASN A 171 27.41 -7.55 -3.86
C ASN A 171 28.94 -7.61 -3.89
N ALA A 172 29.51 -8.16 -2.81
CA ALA A 172 30.84 -8.73 -2.82
C ALA A 172 30.79 -9.98 -3.72
N TYR A 173 31.44 -9.93 -4.89
CA TYR A 173 31.83 -11.14 -5.62
C TYR A 173 33.21 -11.58 -5.14
#